data_AF-A0A834WK57-F1
#
_entry.id   AF-A0A834WK57-F1
#
_cell.length_a   1.000
_cell.length_b   1.000
_cell.length_c   1.000
_cell.angle_alpha   90.00
_cell.angle_beta   90.00
_cell.angle_gamma   90.00
#
_symmetry.space_group_name_H-M   'P 1'
#
loop_
_entity.id
_entity.type
_entity.pdbx_description
1 polymer ?
#
loop_
_entity_poly.entity_id
_entity_poly.type
_entity_poly.pdbx_seq_one_letter_code
_entity_poly.pdbx_strand_id
1 'polypeptide(L)'
;MIGESRKWMILVATIWVQAFTGTNFDFSSYSSDLKSVLKITQLQLNYLSVASDLGKAFGWCSGLSLLFFPYWLVLIISAFLGLLGYGLQWLVFVSCLIAGCSICWFNTVCYVLCIRNFPPQTRSLALSLGVAFNGVSAAIYTLLVNAINSSDDTLYLFLNALVPLLISSLSLISIISISKQPHHQPSSSSSSSSSHHHHVDSPPRHTLIFLCFYFLSLITGLYLLILNYLSSSSSTSARVILVGAVLLLVLPFFLPGFVYSHEWTSRVIPLSSSFCLYDDGGGGGEEVELRKELIGDNGEGSVRRNNGEMMMSEGGCLGKVIERNQIRVIGEEHTVKMMVCKWDFWLYYFAYFCGGTVGLVYSNNLGQISQSLGFNSQTSSLVTLYSTCSFFGRLLSAAPDFLRKTGWFAIALVPTPIAFLLLCLSDSGASLSISTGLIGLSSGFVFASAISITSELFGAKSAGVNHNILITNIPVGSLLYGLLAALIYDSNAESWSSSQISWLSEMLMCMGRKCYLQTFIWWGCISMVGLGSSFLLFLRTRMAYDSFARNRSIIEQ
;
A
#
# COMPACT_ATOMS: atom_id res chain seq x y z
N MET A 1 -24.79 16.01 -5.69
CA MET A 1 -24.92 14.92 -4.69
C MET A 1 -24.64 13.53 -5.27
N ILE A 2 -25.21 13.14 -6.42
CA ILE A 2 -25.07 11.78 -6.96
C ILE A 2 -23.62 11.42 -7.35
N GLY A 3 -22.85 12.32 -7.96
CA GLY A 3 -21.43 12.07 -8.31
C GLY A 3 -20.51 11.93 -7.10
N GLU A 4 -20.77 12.72 -6.05
CA GLU A 4 -20.00 12.74 -4.80
C GLU A 4 -20.19 11.47 -3.97
N SER A 5 -21.40 10.92 -3.92
CA SER A 5 -21.68 9.63 -3.25
C SER A 5 -20.97 8.46 -3.95
N ARG A 6 -20.79 8.52 -5.28
CA ARG A 6 -20.22 7.42 -6.07
C ARG A 6 -18.74 7.17 -5.79
N LYS A 7 -17.90 8.21 -5.68
CA LYS A 7 -16.46 8.01 -5.38
C LYS A 7 -16.24 7.31 -4.03
N TRP A 8 -17.11 7.57 -3.05
CA TRP A 8 -17.05 6.89 -1.76
C TRP A 8 -17.51 5.43 -1.85
N MET A 9 -18.52 5.11 -2.66
CA MET A 9 -18.90 3.72 -2.93
C MET A 9 -17.76 2.92 -3.60
N ILE A 10 -16.99 3.54 -4.50
CA ILE A 10 -15.80 2.90 -5.12
C ILE A 10 -14.75 2.59 -4.07
N LEU A 11 -14.50 3.52 -3.16
CA LEU A 11 -13.54 3.34 -2.07
C LEU A 11 -13.97 2.20 -1.14
N VAL A 12 -15.25 2.14 -0.77
CA VAL A 12 -15.80 1.05 0.06
C VAL A 12 -15.72 -0.30 -0.67
N ALA A 13 -16.10 -0.35 -1.95
CA ALA A 13 -15.96 -1.56 -2.77
C ALA A 13 -14.50 -2.01 -2.87
N THR A 14 -13.58 -1.06 -3.00
CA THR A 14 -12.13 -1.32 -3.02
C THR A 14 -11.64 -1.88 -1.68
N ILE A 15 -12.09 -1.31 -0.56
CA ILE A 15 -11.81 -1.79 0.79
C ILE A 15 -12.26 -3.26 0.95
N TRP A 16 -13.47 -3.59 0.51
CA TRP A 16 -13.98 -4.96 0.58
C TRP A 16 -13.16 -5.93 -0.27
N VAL A 17 -12.92 -5.61 -1.55
CA VAL A 17 -12.11 -6.47 -2.42
C VAL A 17 -10.70 -6.66 -1.83
N GLN A 18 -10.07 -5.58 -1.36
CA GLN A 18 -8.73 -5.63 -0.77
C GLN A 18 -8.70 -6.44 0.53
N ALA A 19 -9.71 -6.32 1.39
CA ALA A 19 -9.80 -7.06 2.66
C ALA A 19 -9.74 -8.59 2.49
N PHE A 20 -10.16 -9.12 1.34
CA PHE A 20 -10.21 -10.57 1.08
C PHE A 20 -9.24 -11.06 0.01
N THR A 21 -8.45 -10.19 -0.63
CA THR A 21 -7.54 -10.56 -1.74
C THR A 21 -6.06 -10.53 -1.34
N GLY A 22 -5.74 -10.31 -0.07
CA GLY A 22 -4.40 -10.45 0.51
C GLY A 22 -3.99 -11.89 0.82
N THR A 23 -4.38 -12.85 -0.02
CA THR A 23 -4.23 -14.31 0.14
C THR A 23 -2.79 -14.84 0.00
N ASN A 24 -1.81 -13.94 -0.11
CA ASN A 24 -0.39 -14.30 0.03
C ASN A 24 0.07 -14.22 1.48
N PHE A 25 -0.59 -13.40 2.32
CA PHE A 25 -0.15 -13.18 3.69
C PHE A 25 -0.51 -14.33 4.63
N ASP A 26 -1.48 -15.15 4.28
CA ASP A 26 -1.90 -16.35 5.03
C ASP A 26 -1.21 -17.64 4.56
N PHE A 27 -0.38 -17.60 3.51
CA PHE A 27 0.38 -18.77 3.02
C PHE A 27 1.18 -19.44 4.13
N SER A 28 1.84 -18.64 4.97
CA SER A 28 2.63 -19.13 6.11
C SER A 28 1.78 -19.87 7.16
N SER A 29 0.47 -19.63 7.24
CA SER A 29 -0.44 -20.33 8.16
C SER A 29 -0.69 -21.79 7.76
N TYR A 30 -0.75 -22.12 6.46
CA TYR A 30 -1.05 -23.48 5.98
C TYR A 30 0.11 -24.14 5.20
N SER A 31 1.21 -23.42 4.96
CA SER A 31 2.35 -23.92 4.16
C SER A 31 2.99 -25.19 4.72
N SER A 32 2.96 -25.39 6.04
CA SER A 32 3.53 -26.58 6.69
C SER A 32 2.69 -27.83 6.44
N ASP A 33 1.37 -27.70 6.48
CA ASP A 33 0.45 -28.81 6.17
C ASP A 33 0.44 -29.09 4.67
N LEU A 34 0.54 -28.05 3.84
CA LEU A 34 0.71 -28.22 2.39
C LEU A 34 1.98 -29.02 2.07
N LYS A 35 3.08 -28.75 2.77
CA LYS A 35 4.34 -29.49 2.64
C LYS A 35 4.16 -30.97 3.03
N SER A 36 3.49 -31.24 4.14
CA SER A 36 3.29 -32.60 4.65
C SER A 36 2.37 -33.42 3.73
N VAL A 37 1.27 -32.83 3.25
CA VAL A 37 0.29 -33.47 2.37
C VAL A 37 0.88 -33.74 0.98
N LEU A 38 1.60 -32.78 0.40
CA LEU A 38 2.23 -32.94 -0.92
C LEU A 38 3.54 -33.75 -0.87
N LYS A 39 4.08 -34.02 0.32
CA LYS A 39 5.35 -34.71 0.55
C LYS A 39 6.51 -34.06 -0.22
N ILE A 40 6.60 -32.73 -0.16
CA ILE A 40 7.62 -31.93 -0.85
C ILE A 40 8.71 -31.43 0.10
N THR A 41 9.90 -31.18 -0.45
CA THR A 41 11.04 -30.62 0.31
C THR A 41 10.84 -29.14 0.64
N GLN A 42 11.70 -28.59 1.50
CA GLN A 42 11.65 -27.17 1.86
C GLN A 42 11.94 -26.26 0.65
N LEU A 43 12.92 -26.65 -0.16
CA LEU A 43 13.22 -26.00 -1.42
C LEU A 43 12.01 -26.00 -2.38
N GLN A 44 11.33 -27.14 -2.50
CA GLN A 44 10.13 -27.26 -3.33
C GLN A 44 8.99 -26.38 -2.82
N LEU A 45 8.72 -26.35 -1.51
CA LEU A 45 7.73 -25.44 -0.92
C LEU A 45 8.07 -23.96 -1.20
N ASN A 46 9.34 -23.60 -1.11
CA ASN A 46 9.80 -22.25 -1.46
C ASN A 46 9.58 -21.96 -2.95
N TYR A 47 9.74 -22.94 -3.85
CA TYR A 47 9.37 -22.76 -5.26
C TYR A 47 7.87 -22.50 -5.47
N LEU A 48 6.97 -23.07 -4.66
CA LEU A 48 5.54 -22.73 -4.74
C LEU A 48 5.28 -21.26 -4.35
N SER A 49 5.92 -20.79 -3.27
CA SER A 49 5.83 -19.38 -2.87
C SER A 49 6.42 -18.45 -3.94
N VAL A 50 7.58 -18.80 -4.50
CA VAL A 50 8.21 -18.08 -5.62
C VAL A 50 7.31 -18.10 -6.86
N ALA A 51 6.62 -19.20 -7.15
CA ALA A 51 5.68 -19.29 -8.27
C ALA A 51 4.52 -18.30 -8.12
N SER A 52 3.95 -18.17 -6.92
CA SER A 52 2.95 -17.15 -6.62
C SER A 52 3.51 -15.74 -6.84
N ASP A 53 4.71 -15.45 -6.33
CA ASP A 53 5.33 -14.15 -6.58
C ASP A 53 5.63 -13.91 -8.07
N LEU A 54 6.02 -14.94 -8.82
CA LEU A 54 6.22 -14.91 -10.27
C LEU A 54 4.94 -14.56 -11.03
N GLY A 55 3.78 -14.98 -10.53
CA GLY A 55 2.47 -14.54 -11.05
C GLY A 55 2.33 -13.02 -11.10
N LYS A 56 2.92 -12.28 -10.14
CA LYS A 56 2.90 -10.81 -10.12
C LYS A 56 3.68 -10.17 -11.27
N ALA A 57 4.62 -10.89 -11.90
CA ALA A 57 5.32 -10.42 -13.09
C ALA A 57 4.35 -10.18 -14.27
N PHE A 58 3.23 -10.89 -14.32
CA PHE A 58 2.19 -10.73 -15.34
C PHE A 58 1.17 -9.63 -14.99
N GLY A 59 1.41 -8.85 -13.93
CA GLY A 59 0.55 -7.74 -13.51
C GLY A 59 0.40 -6.64 -14.55
N TRP A 60 1.43 -6.38 -15.37
CA TRP A 60 1.38 -5.33 -16.40
C TRP A 60 0.26 -5.57 -17.42
N CYS A 61 -0.10 -6.85 -17.66
CA CYS A 61 -1.24 -7.23 -18.49
C CYS A 61 -2.57 -6.73 -17.93
N SER A 62 -2.72 -6.69 -16.60
CA SER A 62 -3.90 -6.11 -15.94
C SER A 62 -3.97 -4.61 -16.18
N GLY A 63 -2.85 -3.91 -16.01
CA GLY A 63 -2.73 -2.48 -16.27
C GLY A 63 -3.07 -2.14 -17.73
N LEU A 64 -2.60 -2.95 -18.68
CA LEU A 64 -2.92 -2.81 -20.10
C LEU A 64 -4.40 -3.11 -20.38
N SER A 65 -4.95 -4.17 -19.78
CA SER A 65 -6.37 -4.54 -19.93
C SER A 65 -7.28 -3.42 -19.48
N LEU A 66 -6.95 -2.70 -18.41
CA LEU A 66 -7.71 -1.55 -17.92
C LEU A 66 -7.67 -0.32 -18.85
N LEU A 67 -6.80 -0.29 -19.85
CA LEU A 67 -6.80 0.75 -20.88
C LEU A 67 -7.81 0.45 -22.00
N PHE A 68 -8.17 -0.82 -22.21
CA PHE A 68 -9.03 -1.26 -23.31
C PHE A 68 -10.40 -1.79 -22.86
N PHE A 69 -10.47 -2.36 -21.66
CA PHE A 69 -11.64 -3.04 -21.13
C PHE A 69 -12.21 -2.31 -19.90
N PRO A 70 -13.53 -2.45 -19.64
CA PRO A 70 -14.13 -1.84 -18.47
C PRO A 70 -13.67 -2.53 -17.17
N TYR A 71 -13.64 -1.77 -16.07
CA TYR A 71 -13.14 -2.23 -14.76
C TYR A 71 -13.81 -3.51 -14.26
N TRP A 72 -15.12 -3.65 -14.47
CA TRP A 72 -15.89 -4.81 -14.01
C TRP A 72 -15.43 -6.11 -14.69
N LEU A 73 -15.06 -6.05 -15.97
CA LEU A 73 -14.61 -7.22 -16.72
C LEU A 73 -13.25 -7.69 -16.21
N VAL A 74 -12.31 -6.75 -15.99
CA VAL A 74 -10.97 -7.07 -15.47
C VAL A 74 -11.05 -7.65 -14.06
N LEU A 75 -12.00 -7.18 -13.24
CA LEU A 75 -12.27 -7.73 -11.90
C LEU A 75 -12.82 -9.17 -11.94
N ILE A 76 -13.70 -9.48 -12.89
CA ILE A 76 -14.20 -10.86 -13.07
C ILE A 76 -13.07 -11.78 -13.52
N ILE A 77 -12.21 -11.31 -14.43
CA ILE A 77 -11.04 -12.10 -14.87
C ILE A 77 -10.11 -12.37 -13.68
N SER A 78 -9.84 -11.36 -12.84
CA SER A 78 -9.02 -11.58 -11.64
C SER A 78 -9.65 -12.57 -10.67
N ALA A 79 -10.97 -12.51 -10.48
CA ALA A 79 -11.70 -13.46 -9.63
C ALA A 79 -11.65 -14.90 -10.15
N PHE A 80 -11.82 -15.08 -11.46
CA PHE A 80 -11.75 -16.41 -12.07
C PHE A 80 -10.33 -16.99 -12.05
N LEU A 81 -9.31 -16.16 -12.27
CA LEU A 81 -7.92 -16.56 -12.06
C LEU A 81 -7.69 -17.00 -10.61
N GLY A 82 -8.23 -16.27 -9.62
CA GLY A 82 -8.09 -16.63 -8.21
C GLY A 82 -8.77 -17.97 -7.86
N LEU A 83 -9.99 -18.16 -8.35
CA LEU A 83 -10.74 -19.41 -8.20
C LEU A 83 -9.96 -20.61 -8.78
N LEU A 84 -9.42 -20.48 -9.99
CA LEU A 84 -8.64 -21.54 -10.63
C LEU A 84 -7.30 -21.77 -9.94
N GLY A 85 -6.60 -20.70 -9.57
CA GLY A 85 -5.31 -20.78 -8.90
C GLY A 85 -5.43 -21.53 -7.56
N TYR A 86 -6.24 -21.02 -6.64
CA TYR A 86 -6.42 -21.65 -5.33
C TYR A 86 -7.24 -22.94 -5.37
N GLY A 87 -8.26 -23.02 -6.23
CA GLY A 87 -9.11 -24.21 -6.36
C GLY A 87 -8.39 -25.42 -6.96
N LEU A 88 -7.36 -25.19 -7.78
CA LEU A 88 -6.53 -26.24 -8.38
C LEU A 88 -5.09 -26.23 -7.84
N GLN A 89 -4.87 -25.72 -6.62
CA GLN A 89 -3.53 -25.57 -6.04
C GLN A 89 -2.74 -26.89 -5.97
N TRP A 90 -3.44 -28.04 -5.99
CA TRP A 90 -2.84 -29.38 -6.09
C TRP A 90 -2.07 -29.66 -7.39
N LEU A 91 -2.26 -28.87 -8.46
CA LEU A 91 -1.42 -28.91 -9.67
C LEU A 91 -0.07 -28.15 -9.52
N VAL A 92 0.28 -27.85 -8.27
CA VAL A 92 1.57 -27.37 -7.73
C VAL A 92 2.04 -26.01 -8.27
N PHE A 93 2.71 -25.95 -9.42
CA PHE A 93 3.43 -24.72 -9.82
C PHE A 93 2.56 -23.73 -10.59
N VAL A 94 1.85 -24.21 -11.62
CA VAL A 94 1.06 -23.35 -12.52
C VAL A 94 -0.10 -22.71 -11.75
N SER A 95 -0.72 -23.45 -10.84
CA SER A 95 -1.82 -22.95 -10.00
C SER A 95 -1.36 -21.83 -9.05
N CYS A 96 -0.20 -21.97 -8.42
CA CYS A 96 0.41 -20.90 -7.62
C CYS A 96 0.68 -19.66 -8.47
N LEU A 97 1.22 -19.81 -9.67
CA LEU A 97 1.46 -18.70 -10.60
C LEU A 97 0.16 -17.98 -10.97
N ILE A 98 -0.90 -18.74 -11.26
CA ILE A 98 -2.23 -18.19 -11.56
C ILE A 98 -2.82 -17.46 -10.35
N ALA A 99 -2.69 -18.03 -9.14
CA ALA A 99 -3.15 -17.41 -7.89
C ALA A 99 -2.42 -16.07 -7.63
N GLY A 100 -1.09 -16.06 -7.79
CA GLY A 100 -0.29 -14.84 -7.69
C GLY A 100 -0.65 -13.76 -8.71
N CYS A 101 -0.93 -14.18 -9.95
CA CYS A 101 -1.41 -13.30 -11.01
C CYS A 101 -2.76 -12.66 -10.63
N SER A 102 -3.70 -13.46 -10.10
CA SER A 102 -5.00 -12.96 -9.63
C SER A 102 -4.87 -11.85 -8.59
N ILE A 103 -4.02 -12.03 -7.57
CA ILE A 103 -3.79 -11.05 -6.50
C ILE A 103 -3.28 -9.72 -7.09
N CYS A 104 -2.34 -9.82 -8.02
CA CYS A 104 -1.78 -8.65 -8.70
C CYS A 104 -2.85 -7.90 -9.51
N TRP A 105 -3.73 -8.62 -10.20
CA TRP A 105 -4.84 -8.04 -10.95
C TRP A 105 -5.86 -7.36 -10.04
N PHE A 106 -6.26 -7.99 -8.94
CA PHE A 106 -7.13 -7.38 -7.93
C PHE A 106 -6.55 -6.05 -7.41
N ASN A 107 -5.27 -6.06 -7.04
CA ASN A 107 -4.55 -4.85 -6.62
C ASN A 107 -4.60 -3.77 -7.69
N THR A 108 -4.31 -4.14 -8.94
CA THR A 108 -4.30 -3.22 -10.08
C THR A 108 -5.64 -2.55 -10.32
N VAL A 109 -6.73 -3.32 -10.34
CA VAL A 109 -8.08 -2.77 -10.50
C VAL A 109 -8.40 -1.78 -9.38
N CYS A 110 -8.14 -2.16 -8.13
CA CYS A 110 -8.42 -1.35 -6.94
C CYS A 110 -7.67 -0.02 -6.92
N TYR A 111 -6.35 -0.02 -7.10
CA TYR A 111 -5.62 1.25 -7.03
C TYR A 111 -5.86 2.12 -8.27
N VAL A 112 -6.09 1.55 -9.46
CA VAL A 112 -6.47 2.34 -10.66
C VAL A 112 -7.83 2.99 -10.45
N LEU A 113 -8.80 2.28 -9.86
CA LEU A 113 -10.10 2.88 -9.49
C LEU A 113 -9.91 4.08 -8.56
N CYS A 114 -9.07 3.97 -7.53
CA CYS A 114 -8.76 5.10 -6.65
C CYS A 114 -8.08 6.26 -7.40
N ILE A 115 -7.07 6.00 -8.25
CA ILE A 115 -6.35 7.03 -9.01
C ILE A 115 -7.27 7.81 -9.95
N ARG A 116 -8.24 7.12 -10.57
CA ARG A 116 -9.15 7.69 -11.57
C ARG A 116 -10.31 8.48 -10.98
N ASN A 117 -10.74 8.14 -9.76
CA ASN A 117 -11.93 8.73 -9.14
C ASN A 117 -11.62 9.77 -8.05
N PHE A 118 -10.38 9.84 -7.56
CA PHE A 118 -9.97 10.82 -6.55
C PHE A 118 -9.02 11.88 -7.13
N PRO A 119 -9.21 13.17 -6.75
CA PRO A 119 -8.35 14.25 -7.21
C PRO A 119 -6.94 14.13 -6.61
N PRO A 120 -5.92 14.76 -7.22
CA PRO A 120 -4.52 14.62 -6.80
C PRO A 120 -4.26 14.87 -5.31
N GLN A 121 -5.01 15.79 -4.69
CA GLN A 121 -4.86 16.19 -3.28
C GLN A 121 -5.28 15.11 -2.28
N THR A 122 -6.26 14.27 -2.63
CA THR A 122 -6.80 13.22 -1.74
C THR A 122 -6.57 11.80 -2.27
N ARG A 123 -5.90 11.68 -3.42
CA ARG A 123 -5.57 10.40 -4.06
C ARG A 123 -4.70 9.52 -3.18
N SER A 124 -3.68 10.09 -2.53
CA SER A 124 -2.82 9.41 -1.54
C SER A 124 -3.63 8.78 -0.42
N LEU A 125 -4.59 9.53 0.14
CA LEU A 125 -5.49 9.07 1.20
C LEU A 125 -6.36 7.90 0.73
N ALA A 126 -7.01 8.02 -0.43
CA ALA A 126 -7.84 6.94 -0.98
C ALA A 126 -7.03 5.68 -1.32
N LEU A 127 -5.83 5.86 -1.89
CA LEU A 127 -4.93 4.76 -2.26
C LEU A 127 -4.45 3.98 -1.04
N SER A 128 -3.89 4.68 -0.06
CA SER A 128 -3.35 4.06 1.15
C SER A 128 -4.45 3.37 1.95
N LEU A 129 -5.62 4.00 2.12
CA LEU A 129 -6.76 3.40 2.80
C LEU A 129 -7.26 2.13 2.09
N GLY A 130 -7.48 2.19 0.77
CA GLY A 130 -7.99 1.04 0.02
C GLY A 130 -7.02 -0.14 0.05
N VAL A 131 -5.74 0.12 -0.20
CA VAL A 131 -4.69 -0.91 -0.26
C VAL A 131 -4.32 -1.44 1.13
N ALA A 132 -4.52 -0.65 2.20
CA ALA A 132 -4.23 -1.07 3.56
C ALA A 132 -4.95 -2.37 3.90
N PHE A 133 -6.25 -2.48 3.61
CA PHE A 133 -7.09 -3.64 3.98
C PHE A 133 -6.58 -4.99 3.46
N ASN A 134 -5.77 -5.01 2.41
CA ASN A 134 -5.12 -6.24 1.96
C ASN A 134 -4.09 -6.79 2.97
N GLY A 135 -3.53 -5.94 3.84
CA GLY A 135 -2.74 -6.36 5.00
C GLY A 135 -3.59 -6.94 6.14
N VAL A 136 -4.92 -6.88 6.09
CA VAL A 136 -5.79 -7.45 7.13
C VAL A 136 -6.29 -8.85 6.75
N SER A 137 -6.14 -9.23 5.48
CA SER A 137 -6.66 -10.50 4.95
C SER A 137 -6.25 -11.72 5.77
N ALA A 138 -4.98 -11.86 6.15
CA ALA A 138 -4.53 -13.03 6.91
C ALA A 138 -5.23 -13.17 8.27
N ALA A 139 -5.49 -12.04 8.95
CA ALA A 139 -6.23 -12.04 10.21
C ALA A 139 -7.70 -12.46 9.98
N ILE A 140 -8.34 -11.96 8.92
CA ILE A 140 -9.72 -12.31 8.57
C ILE A 140 -9.83 -13.81 8.20
N TYR A 141 -8.90 -14.35 7.39
CA TYR A 141 -8.90 -15.77 7.05
C TYR A 141 -8.66 -16.65 8.28
N THR A 142 -7.74 -16.25 9.17
CA THR A 142 -7.53 -16.96 10.45
C THR A 142 -8.82 -17.02 11.28
N LEU A 143 -9.55 -15.89 11.39
CA LEU A 143 -10.84 -15.85 12.07
C LEU A 143 -11.90 -16.74 11.41
N LEU A 144 -11.98 -16.74 10.07
CA LEU A 144 -12.92 -17.56 9.33
C LEU A 144 -12.66 -19.05 9.56
N VAL A 145 -11.40 -19.49 9.47
CA VAL A 145 -11.02 -20.88 9.72
C VAL A 145 -11.36 -21.28 11.16
N ASN A 146 -10.96 -20.47 12.16
CA ASN A 146 -11.26 -20.74 13.57
C ASN A 146 -12.77 -20.74 13.89
N ALA A 147 -13.56 -19.93 13.19
CA ALA A 147 -15.01 -19.85 13.37
C ALA A 147 -15.76 -21.06 12.78
N ILE A 148 -15.26 -21.61 11.66
CA ILE A 148 -15.83 -22.78 10.97
C ILE A 148 -15.34 -24.06 11.64
N ASN A 149 -14.05 -24.34 11.53
CA ASN A 149 -13.41 -25.50 12.12
C ASN A 149 -11.89 -25.25 12.25
N SER A 150 -11.41 -25.09 13.49
CA SER A 150 -10.00 -24.85 13.78
C SER A 150 -9.09 -26.07 13.56
N SER A 151 -9.64 -27.22 13.19
CA SER A 151 -8.88 -28.46 12.96
C SER A 151 -8.66 -28.80 11.49
N ASP A 152 -9.21 -28.00 10.56
CA ASP A 152 -9.15 -28.28 9.13
C ASP A 152 -8.40 -27.18 8.37
N ASP A 153 -7.11 -27.39 8.14
CA ASP A 153 -6.26 -26.44 7.43
C ASP A 153 -6.55 -26.38 5.92
N THR A 154 -7.30 -27.35 5.37
CA THR A 154 -7.74 -27.31 3.96
C THR A 154 -8.73 -26.17 3.70
N LEU A 155 -9.37 -25.66 4.76
CA LEU A 155 -10.27 -24.52 4.68
C LEU A 155 -9.59 -23.25 4.17
N TYR A 156 -8.29 -23.04 4.42
CA TYR A 156 -7.58 -21.87 3.89
C TYR A 156 -7.63 -21.83 2.36
N LEU A 157 -7.32 -22.95 1.69
CA LEU A 157 -7.34 -23.03 0.23
C LEU A 157 -8.75 -22.85 -0.32
N PHE A 158 -9.74 -23.48 0.30
CA PHE A 158 -11.14 -23.34 -0.10
C PHE A 158 -11.65 -21.90 0.05
N LEU A 159 -11.38 -21.26 1.18
CA LEU A 159 -11.77 -19.88 1.44
C LEU A 159 -11.04 -18.90 0.49
N ASN A 160 -9.75 -19.10 0.23
CA ASN A 160 -8.97 -18.30 -0.71
C ASN A 160 -9.48 -18.39 -2.15
N ALA A 161 -10.10 -19.52 -2.53
CA ALA A 161 -10.72 -19.66 -3.85
C ALA A 161 -12.11 -19.00 -3.92
N LEU A 162 -12.95 -19.21 -2.90
CA LEU A 162 -14.37 -18.83 -2.96
C LEU A 162 -14.65 -17.40 -2.50
N VAL A 163 -14.01 -16.93 -1.42
CA VAL A 163 -14.32 -15.64 -0.80
C VAL A 163 -14.00 -14.46 -1.74
N PRO A 164 -12.84 -14.41 -2.42
CA PRO A 164 -12.57 -13.34 -3.40
C PRO A 164 -13.60 -13.30 -4.54
N LEU A 165 -14.09 -14.46 -4.99
CA LEU A 165 -15.13 -14.55 -6.04
C LEU A 165 -16.46 -13.95 -5.55
N LEU A 166 -16.90 -14.30 -4.34
CA LEU A 166 -18.14 -13.82 -3.77
C LEU A 166 -18.10 -12.30 -3.53
N ILE A 167 -17.02 -11.80 -2.92
CA ILE A 167 -16.87 -10.37 -2.60
C ILE A 167 -16.72 -9.53 -3.87
N SER A 168 -15.94 -9.98 -4.85
CA SER A 168 -15.82 -9.27 -6.14
C SER A 168 -17.15 -9.21 -6.89
N SER A 169 -17.96 -10.27 -6.85
CA SER A 169 -19.30 -10.30 -7.43
C SER A 169 -20.25 -9.32 -6.74
N LEU A 170 -20.18 -9.20 -5.41
CA LEU A 170 -20.95 -8.22 -4.65
C LEU A 170 -20.53 -6.77 -4.98
N SER A 171 -19.22 -6.52 -5.04
CA SER A 171 -18.64 -5.21 -5.40
C SER A 171 -18.90 -4.81 -6.86
N LEU A 172 -19.22 -5.77 -7.72
CA LEU A 172 -19.52 -5.53 -9.14
C LEU A 172 -20.70 -4.59 -9.33
N ILE A 173 -21.72 -4.68 -8.48
CA ILE A 173 -22.92 -3.84 -8.53
C ILE A 173 -22.53 -2.36 -8.36
N SER A 174 -21.65 -2.06 -7.40
CA SER A 174 -21.13 -0.71 -7.16
C SER A 174 -20.27 -0.23 -8.33
N ILE A 175 -19.43 -1.09 -8.91
CA ILE A 175 -18.50 -0.72 -9.99
C ILE A 175 -19.23 -0.52 -11.33
N ILE A 176 -20.17 -1.39 -11.69
CA ILE A 176 -20.98 -1.30 -12.92
C ILE A 176 -21.86 -0.05 -12.92
N SER A 177 -22.49 0.26 -11.78
CA SER A 177 -23.38 1.43 -11.64
C SER A 177 -22.67 2.76 -11.93
N ILE A 178 -21.34 2.76 -11.92
CA ILE A 178 -20.49 3.95 -12.09
C ILE A 178 -19.89 4.00 -13.49
N SER A 179 -19.55 2.85 -14.10
CA SER A 179 -18.97 2.77 -15.44
C SER A 179 -19.91 3.22 -16.58
N LYS A 180 -21.21 3.41 -16.32
CA LYS A 180 -22.22 3.78 -17.33
C LYS A 180 -22.31 5.27 -17.65
N GLN A 181 -21.52 6.15 -17.03
CA GLN A 181 -21.49 7.58 -17.41
C GLN A 181 -20.20 7.96 -18.15
N PRO A 182 -20.31 8.68 -19.27
CA PRO A 182 -19.17 8.99 -20.13
C PRO A 182 -18.14 9.85 -19.40
N HIS A 183 -16.86 9.53 -19.61
CA HIS A 183 -15.72 10.35 -19.26
C HIS A 183 -15.88 11.76 -19.85
N HIS A 184 -16.26 12.74 -19.04
CA HIS A 184 -16.03 14.14 -19.41
C HIS A 184 -14.53 14.40 -19.37
N GLN A 185 -13.93 14.45 -20.55
CA GLN A 185 -12.60 15.05 -20.76
C GLN A 185 -12.64 16.50 -20.27
N PRO A 186 -11.59 17.02 -19.61
CA PRO A 186 -11.43 18.45 -19.42
C PRO A 186 -11.04 19.07 -20.76
N SER A 187 -12.02 19.45 -21.58
CA SER A 187 -11.79 20.21 -22.81
C SER A 187 -11.57 21.68 -22.47
N SER A 188 -10.35 22.14 -22.73
CA SER A 188 -9.98 23.54 -22.87
C SER A 188 -10.85 24.26 -23.91
N SER A 189 -11.16 25.53 -23.60
CA SER A 189 -11.65 26.63 -24.46
C SER A 189 -13.01 26.49 -25.15
N SER A 190 -14.02 27.17 -24.59
CA SER A 190 -14.72 28.26 -25.31
C SER A 190 -15.66 29.02 -24.35
N SER A 191 -15.42 30.33 -24.26
CA SER A 191 -16.24 31.36 -23.64
C SER A 191 -17.70 31.35 -24.10
N SER A 192 -18.65 31.45 -23.15
CA SER A 192 -19.63 32.56 -23.04
C SER A 192 -20.90 32.14 -22.25
N SER A 193 -21.14 32.88 -21.17
CA SER A 193 -22.47 33.29 -20.68
C SER A 193 -23.31 32.34 -19.79
N SER A 194 -23.65 32.88 -18.62
CA SER A 194 -24.90 32.70 -17.82
C SER A 194 -25.14 31.38 -17.07
N SER A 195 -24.66 31.31 -15.81
CA SER A 195 -25.50 31.34 -14.59
C SER A 195 -24.64 30.95 -13.37
N HIS A 196 -24.32 31.93 -12.52
CA HIS A 196 -23.53 31.74 -11.31
C HIS A 196 -24.27 30.87 -10.27
N HIS A 197 -23.98 29.58 -10.24
CA HIS A 197 -23.99 28.77 -9.02
C HIS A 197 -22.60 28.17 -8.82
N HIS A 198 -21.68 28.98 -8.29
CA HIS A 198 -20.46 28.43 -7.70
C HIS A 198 -20.85 27.67 -6.43
N HIS A 199 -21.08 26.37 -6.58
CA HIS A 199 -20.99 25.44 -5.45
C HIS A 199 -19.53 25.44 -5.02
N VAL A 200 -19.20 26.28 -4.03
CA VAL A 200 -17.96 26.17 -3.26
C VAL A 200 -18.05 24.85 -2.50
N ASP A 201 -17.62 23.77 -3.15
CA ASP A 201 -17.44 22.47 -2.51
C ASP A 201 -16.48 22.66 -1.34
N SER A 202 -17.02 22.56 -0.12
CA SER A 202 -16.30 22.95 1.08
C SER A 202 -15.20 21.91 1.35
N PRO A 203 -13.89 22.24 1.27
CA PRO A 203 -12.79 21.34 1.60
C PRO A 203 -12.90 20.59 2.94
N PRO A 204 -13.57 21.10 4.02
CA PRO A 204 -13.71 20.33 5.26
C PRO A 204 -14.48 19.01 5.14
N ARG A 205 -15.41 18.85 4.16
CA ARG A 205 -16.27 17.66 4.07
C ARG A 205 -15.51 16.40 3.67
N HIS A 206 -14.61 16.53 2.69
CA HIS A 206 -13.79 15.42 2.23
C HIS A 206 -12.82 14.95 3.32
N THR A 207 -12.21 15.90 4.00
CA THR A 207 -11.29 15.65 5.10
C THR A 207 -11.97 14.94 6.26
N LEU A 208 -13.19 15.34 6.64
CA LEU A 208 -13.95 14.67 7.71
C LEU A 208 -14.29 13.21 7.35
N ILE A 209 -14.76 12.96 6.13
CA ILE A 209 -15.10 11.60 5.68
C ILE A 209 -13.85 10.69 5.68
N PHE A 210 -12.72 11.19 5.17
CA PHE A 210 -11.45 10.46 5.24
C PHE A 210 -11.02 10.23 6.69
N LEU A 211 -11.09 11.24 7.56
CA LEU A 211 -10.75 11.10 8.97
C LEU A 211 -11.58 9.98 9.65
N CYS A 212 -12.90 9.94 9.39
CA CYS A 212 -13.76 8.87 9.88
C CYS A 212 -13.34 7.50 9.34
N PHE A 213 -13.05 7.38 8.04
CA PHE A 213 -12.56 6.12 7.47
C PHE A 213 -11.23 5.67 8.08
N TYR A 214 -10.27 6.58 8.28
CA TYR A 214 -8.98 6.26 8.88
C TYR A 214 -9.13 5.84 10.34
N PHE A 215 -9.96 6.56 11.11
CA PHE A 215 -10.23 6.21 12.50
C PHE A 215 -10.88 4.83 12.62
N LEU A 216 -11.87 4.55 11.79
CA LEU A 216 -12.52 3.24 11.73
C LEU A 216 -11.55 2.13 11.29
N SER A 217 -10.69 2.42 10.33
CA SER A 217 -9.66 1.49 9.87
C SER A 217 -8.65 1.18 10.98
N LEU A 218 -8.23 2.20 11.73
CA LEU A 218 -7.37 2.03 12.90
C LEU A 218 -8.03 1.15 13.97
N ILE A 219 -9.32 1.39 14.26
CA ILE A 219 -10.10 0.52 15.16
C ILE A 219 -10.14 -0.91 14.62
N THR A 220 -10.40 -1.09 13.33
CA THR A 220 -10.49 -2.43 12.71
C THR A 220 -9.16 -3.18 12.79
N GLY A 221 -8.03 -2.50 12.51
CA GLY A 221 -6.70 -3.08 12.63
C GLY A 221 -6.37 -3.47 14.07
N LEU A 222 -6.64 -2.59 15.05
CA LEU A 222 -6.39 -2.88 16.47
C LEU A 222 -7.30 -4.00 17.00
N TYR A 223 -8.57 -3.99 16.60
CA TYR A 223 -9.55 -5.03 16.94
C TYR A 223 -9.03 -6.41 16.51
N LEU A 224 -8.57 -6.53 15.27
CA LEU A 224 -8.05 -7.79 14.75
C LEU A 224 -6.70 -8.16 15.36
N LEU A 225 -5.80 -7.21 15.58
CA LEU A 225 -4.51 -7.49 16.22
C LEU A 225 -4.68 -8.07 17.63
N ILE A 226 -5.55 -7.46 18.44
CA ILE A 226 -5.71 -7.81 19.87
C ILE A 226 -6.58 -9.06 20.03
N LEU A 227 -7.71 -9.12 19.32
CA LEU A 227 -8.71 -10.17 19.56
C LEU A 227 -8.44 -11.44 18.76
N ASN A 228 -7.66 -11.42 17.68
CA ASN A 228 -7.39 -12.63 16.92
C ASN A 228 -6.67 -13.71 17.75
N TYR A 229 -5.86 -13.30 18.74
CA TYR A 229 -5.26 -14.24 19.71
C TYR A 229 -6.31 -15.00 20.54
N LEU A 230 -7.45 -14.37 20.85
CA LEU A 230 -8.54 -15.00 21.60
C LEU A 230 -9.40 -15.93 20.74
N SER A 231 -9.24 -15.90 19.41
CA SER A 231 -10.00 -16.74 18.48
C SER A 231 -9.60 -18.22 18.55
N SER A 232 -8.37 -18.54 18.95
CA SER A 232 -7.90 -19.92 19.08
C SER A 232 -8.42 -20.63 20.33
N SER A 233 -9.01 -19.90 21.29
CA SER A 233 -9.47 -20.48 22.56
C SER A 233 -10.80 -21.22 22.44
N SER A 234 -11.74 -20.73 21.62
CA SER A 234 -13.01 -21.41 21.37
C SER A 234 -13.66 -20.98 20.05
N SER A 235 -14.37 -21.90 19.39
CA SER A 235 -15.11 -21.60 18.16
C SER A 235 -16.19 -20.52 18.38
N THR A 236 -16.83 -20.49 19.56
CA THR A 236 -17.81 -19.44 19.90
C THR A 236 -17.16 -18.07 19.99
N SER A 237 -15.99 -17.96 20.62
CA SER A 237 -15.21 -16.72 20.66
C SER A 237 -14.83 -16.27 19.24
N ALA A 238 -14.34 -17.19 18.41
CA ALA A 238 -14.00 -16.90 17.01
C ALA A 238 -15.20 -16.37 16.22
N ARG A 239 -16.40 -16.96 16.39
CA ARG A 239 -17.64 -16.50 15.74
C ARG A 239 -18.06 -15.10 16.19
N VAL A 240 -18.01 -14.81 17.49
CA VAL A 240 -18.33 -13.46 18.02
C VAL A 240 -17.35 -12.42 17.48
N ILE A 241 -16.06 -12.75 17.46
CA ILE A 241 -15.01 -11.86 16.93
C ILE A 241 -15.19 -11.65 15.42
N LEU A 242 -15.54 -12.70 14.68
CA LEU A 242 -15.83 -12.62 13.25
C LEU A 242 -17.04 -11.70 12.97
N VAL A 243 -18.12 -11.81 13.74
CA VAL A 243 -19.29 -10.92 13.61
C VAL A 243 -18.88 -9.46 13.83
N GLY A 244 -18.08 -9.18 14.87
CA GLY A 244 -17.56 -7.84 15.11
C GLY A 244 -16.68 -7.33 13.96
N ALA A 245 -15.80 -8.16 13.41
CA ALA A 245 -14.97 -7.82 12.26
C ALA A 245 -15.81 -7.51 11.01
N VAL A 246 -16.83 -8.32 10.71
CA VAL A 246 -17.75 -8.08 9.58
C VAL A 246 -18.53 -6.78 9.78
N LEU A 247 -19.01 -6.49 10.98
CA LEU A 247 -19.69 -5.22 11.27
C LEU A 247 -18.76 -4.02 11.03
N LEU A 248 -17.50 -4.09 11.48
CA LEU A 248 -16.50 -3.05 11.25
C LEU A 248 -16.16 -2.87 9.76
N LEU A 249 -16.20 -3.93 8.96
CA LEU A 249 -16.00 -3.87 7.51
C LEU A 249 -17.22 -3.32 6.74
N VAL A 250 -18.43 -3.48 7.27
CA VAL A 250 -19.67 -2.97 6.64
C VAL A 250 -19.94 -1.51 7.00
N LEU A 251 -19.54 -1.06 8.20
CA LEU A 251 -19.74 0.32 8.68
C LEU A 251 -19.24 1.43 7.73
N PRO A 252 -18.10 1.30 7.01
CA PRO A 252 -17.64 2.25 6.00
C PRO A 252 -18.71 2.61 4.95
N PHE A 253 -19.62 1.68 4.61
CA PHE A 253 -20.67 1.89 3.62
C PHE A 253 -21.64 3.01 4.02
N PHE A 254 -21.94 3.14 5.32
CA PHE A 254 -22.92 4.10 5.83
C PHE A 254 -22.33 5.49 6.13
N LEU A 255 -21.01 5.61 6.27
CA LEU A 255 -20.36 6.85 6.70
C LEU A 255 -20.65 8.06 5.79
N PRO A 256 -20.52 7.97 4.45
CA PRO A 256 -20.81 9.12 3.60
C PRO A 256 -22.26 9.57 3.75
N GLY A 257 -23.21 8.63 3.82
CA GLY A 257 -24.63 8.91 3.99
C GLY A 257 -24.92 9.66 5.29
N PHE A 258 -24.34 9.21 6.41
CA PHE A 258 -24.52 9.84 7.71
C PHE A 258 -23.95 11.27 7.78
N VAL A 259 -22.74 11.49 7.24
CA VAL A 259 -22.11 12.82 7.21
C VAL A 259 -22.94 13.79 6.37
N TYR A 260 -23.45 13.34 5.21
CA TYR A 260 -24.32 14.18 4.38
C TYR A 260 -25.68 14.46 5.05
N SER A 261 -26.26 13.51 5.79
CA SER A 261 -27.55 13.72 6.47
C SER A 261 -27.45 14.57 7.73
N HIS A 262 -26.40 14.40 8.55
CA HIS A 262 -26.22 15.12 9.81
C HIS A 262 -26.05 16.63 9.59
N GLU A 263 -25.32 17.03 8.54
CA GLU A 263 -25.21 18.43 8.17
C GLU A 263 -26.48 18.99 7.51
N TRP A 264 -27.27 18.16 6.82
CA TRP A 264 -28.58 18.60 6.34
C TRP A 264 -29.49 18.92 7.53
N THR A 265 -29.52 18.06 8.55
CA THR A 265 -30.27 18.32 9.79
C THR A 265 -29.74 19.54 10.56
N SER A 266 -28.43 19.76 10.60
CA SER A 266 -27.84 20.93 11.29
C SER A 266 -28.04 22.25 10.54
N ARG A 267 -28.29 22.21 9.22
CA ARG A 267 -28.63 23.40 8.42
C ARG A 267 -30.13 23.69 8.41
N VAL A 268 -30.97 22.65 8.49
CA VAL A 268 -32.44 22.77 8.46
C VAL A 268 -33.01 23.12 9.84
N ILE A 269 -32.31 22.77 10.92
CA ILE A 269 -32.65 23.19 12.29
C ILE A 269 -31.64 24.26 12.71
N PRO A 270 -31.90 25.57 12.52
CA PRO A 270 -31.09 26.58 13.18
C PRO A 270 -31.33 26.42 14.68
N LEU A 271 -30.32 25.93 15.39
CA LEU A 271 -30.31 25.94 16.85
C LEU A 271 -30.46 27.40 17.28
N SER A 272 -31.60 27.72 17.87
CA SER A 272 -31.95 29.02 18.41
C SER A 272 -30.99 29.40 19.55
N SER A 273 -29.89 30.06 19.21
CA SER A 273 -29.09 30.85 20.14
C SER A 273 -28.39 32.00 19.41
N SER A 274 -29.19 32.89 18.81
CA SER A 274 -28.76 34.28 18.62
C SER A 274 -29.08 35.04 19.90
N PHE A 275 -28.09 35.16 20.77
CA PHE A 275 -28.10 36.17 21.82
C PHE A 275 -27.76 37.50 21.13
N CYS A 276 -28.78 38.14 20.56
CA CYS A 276 -28.69 39.54 20.15
C CYS A 276 -28.68 40.38 21.43
N LEU A 277 -27.49 40.87 21.81
CA LEU A 277 -27.38 42.00 22.72
C LEU A 277 -27.88 43.24 21.96
N TYR A 278 -29.09 43.62 22.29
CA TYR A 278 -29.66 44.94 22.04
C TYR A 278 -28.92 45.91 22.97
N ASP A 279 -28.17 46.85 22.42
CA ASP A 279 -27.82 48.08 23.13
C ASP A 279 -28.20 49.26 22.24
N ASP A 280 -29.15 50.03 22.75
CA ASP A 280 -29.75 51.21 22.14
C ASP A 280 -29.21 52.41 22.90
N GLY A 281 -28.58 53.36 22.20
CA GLY A 281 -27.88 54.45 22.88
C GLY A 281 -27.19 55.46 21.98
N GLY A 282 -27.98 56.22 21.21
CA GLY A 282 -27.83 57.68 21.13
C GLY A 282 -26.61 58.31 20.45
N GLY A 283 -26.88 58.98 19.31
CA GLY A 283 -26.58 60.40 19.15
C GLY A 283 -25.29 60.81 18.42
N GLY A 284 -25.44 61.78 17.51
CA GLY A 284 -24.39 62.75 17.18
C GLY A 284 -23.82 62.63 15.77
N GLY A 285 -24.19 63.57 14.90
CA GLY A 285 -23.52 63.82 13.63
C GLY A 285 -22.30 64.75 13.77
N GLU A 286 -21.86 65.24 12.61
CA GLU A 286 -20.72 66.13 12.31
C GLU A 286 -19.33 65.45 12.25
N GLU A 287 -18.38 65.80 11.39
CA GLU A 287 -18.26 66.53 10.12
C GLU A 287 -16.72 66.47 9.76
N VAL A 288 -16.34 66.87 8.54
CA VAL A 288 -15.01 67.42 8.16
C VAL A 288 -13.85 66.47 7.75
N GLU A 289 -13.67 66.38 6.42
CA GLU A 289 -12.52 66.91 5.65
C GLU A 289 -11.07 66.47 5.97
N LEU A 290 -10.33 65.93 4.99
CA LEU A 290 -9.24 66.66 4.30
C LEU A 290 -8.58 65.83 3.16
N ARG A 291 -8.38 66.52 2.03
CA ARG A 291 -7.69 66.14 0.78
C ARG A 291 -6.15 66.27 0.88
N LYS A 292 -5.42 65.47 0.07
CA LYS A 292 -4.18 65.80 -0.71
C LYS A 292 -3.90 64.60 -1.65
N GLU A 293 -3.98 64.63 -2.99
CA GLU A 293 -3.29 65.41 -4.05
C GLU A 293 -1.75 65.43 -3.88
N LEU A 294 -0.85 65.17 -4.84
CA LEU A 294 -0.80 65.05 -6.32
C LEU A 294 0.57 64.41 -6.74
N ILE A 295 0.64 63.85 -7.97
CA ILE A 295 1.67 63.93 -9.05
C ILE A 295 3.16 64.02 -8.63
N GLY A 296 4.15 63.32 -9.17
CA GLY A 296 4.41 62.62 -10.43
C GLY A 296 5.94 62.73 -10.70
N ASP A 297 6.53 61.91 -11.57
CA ASP A 297 7.54 62.29 -12.59
C ASP A 297 8.19 61.05 -13.24
N ASN A 298 8.53 61.20 -14.52
CA ASN A 298 9.25 60.28 -15.38
C ASN A 298 10.73 60.16 -14.99
N GLY A 299 11.37 59.05 -15.41
CA GLY A 299 12.82 58.96 -15.42
C GLY A 299 13.33 57.66 -16.03
N GLU A 300 13.69 57.71 -17.31
CA GLU A 300 14.61 56.75 -17.92
C GLU A 300 15.96 56.72 -17.18
N GLY A 301 16.53 55.54 -17.02
CA GLY A 301 17.82 55.36 -16.35
C GLY A 301 18.44 54.01 -16.68
N SER A 302 19.28 54.00 -17.70
CA SER A 302 20.10 52.89 -18.17
C SER A 302 21.19 52.44 -17.17
N VAL A 303 21.69 51.21 -17.38
CA VAL A 303 23.01 50.66 -16.95
C VAL A 303 23.11 50.18 -15.50
N ARG A 304 23.28 48.86 -15.29
CA ARG A 304 24.60 48.20 -15.14
C ARG A 304 24.43 46.71 -14.84
N ARG A 305 24.83 45.87 -15.80
CA ARG A 305 24.96 44.42 -15.66
C ARG A 305 26.33 44.15 -15.03
N ASN A 306 26.36 43.82 -13.74
CA ASN A 306 27.59 43.36 -13.09
C ASN A 306 27.66 41.82 -13.14
N ASN A 307 28.73 41.34 -13.77
CA ASN A 307 29.21 39.98 -13.67
C ASN A 307 29.61 39.70 -12.22
N GLY A 308 28.99 38.68 -11.62
CA GLY A 308 29.53 37.97 -10.48
C GLY A 308 29.85 36.56 -10.95
N GLU A 309 31.11 36.34 -11.33
CA GLU A 309 31.68 35.01 -11.52
C GLU A 309 31.54 34.23 -10.21
N MET A 310 30.81 33.11 -10.24
CA MET A 310 30.83 32.13 -9.17
C MET A 310 31.56 30.89 -9.67
N MET A 311 32.86 30.92 -9.41
CA MET A 311 33.75 29.81 -9.07
C MET A 311 33.17 28.41 -9.31
N MET A 312 33.64 27.78 -10.38
CA MET A 312 33.54 26.34 -10.59
C MET A 312 34.31 25.62 -9.48
N SER A 313 33.59 24.90 -8.62
CA SER A 313 34.18 23.91 -7.72
C SER A 313 33.93 22.51 -8.28
N GLU A 314 35.01 21.74 -8.32
CA GLU A 314 35.18 20.45 -8.98
C GLU A 314 34.12 19.42 -8.57
N GLY A 315 33.22 19.10 -9.52
CA GLY A 315 32.29 18.00 -9.40
C GLY A 315 32.99 16.65 -9.62
N GLY A 316 33.37 15.99 -8.54
CA GLY A 316 33.75 14.58 -8.52
C GLY A 316 32.65 13.68 -9.12
N CYS A 317 32.97 12.42 -9.41
CA CYS A 317 32.12 11.45 -10.11
C CYS A 317 30.66 11.37 -9.58
N LEU A 318 30.45 11.68 -8.30
CA LEU A 318 29.12 11.76 -7.67
C LEU A 318 28.24 12.90 -8.24
N GLY A 319 28.81 14.07 -8.52
CA GLY A 319 28.10 15.23 -9.05
C GLY A 319 27.56 15.01 -10.47
N LYS A 320 28.34 14.35 -11.33
CA LYS A 320 27.91 14.00 -12.70
C LYS A 320 26.77 12.97 -12.74
N VAL A 321 26.68 12.10 -11.73
CA VAL A 321 25.56 11.14 -11.57
C VAL A 321 24.30 11.85 -11.07
N ILE A 322 24.43 12.92 -10.29
CA ILE A 322 23.29 13.67 -9.73
C ILE A 322 22.53 14.45 -10.82
N GLU A 323 23.20 15.00 -11.84
CA GLU A 323 22.57 15.92 -12.82
C GLU A 323 21.97 15.26 -14.08
N ARG A 324 22.43 14.05 -14.47
CA ARG A 324 22.02 13.44 -15.75
C ARG A 324 20.63 12.78 -15.68
N ASN A 325 19.70 13.14 -16.59
CA ASN A 325 18.34 12.57 -16.73
C ASN A 325 17.39 12.71 -15.51
N GLN A 326 17.53 13.79 -14.75
CA GLN A 326 16.72 14.05 -13.54
C GLN A 326 15.26 14.35 -13.89
N ILE A 327 14.31 13.77 -13.14
CA ILE A 327 12.90 14.20 -13.21
C ILE A 327 12.81 15.64 -12.70
N ARG A 328 12.41 16.58 -13.57
CA ARG A 328 12.31 18.02 -13.24
C ARG A 328 10.87 18.50 -13.01
N VAL A 329 9.88 17.79 -13.55
CA VAL A 329 8.46 18.11 -13.44
C VAL A 329 7.71 16.87 -12.95
N ILE A 330 6.87 17.05 -11.93
CA ILE A 330 6.03 16.00 -11.34
C ILE A 330 4.67 16.01 -12.03
N GLY A 331 4.09 14.83 -12.28
CA GLY A 331 2.78 14.67 -12.89
C GLY A 331 2.78 14.64 -14.42
N GLU A 332 3.95 14.68 -15.07
CA GLU A 332 4.06 14.45 -16.51
C GLU A 332 3.79 12.97 -16.85
N GLU A 333 3.02 12.75 -17.92
CA GLU A 333 2.77 11.41 -18.42
C GLU A 333 4.04 10.87 -19.09
N HIS A 334 4.64 9.86 -18.48
CA HIS A 334 5.80 9.18 -19.04
C HIS A 334 5.37 7.88 -19.73
N THR A 335 5.78 7.73 -20.99
CA THR A 335 5.68 6.44 -21.67
C THR A 335 6.60 5.44 -20.96
N VAL A 336 6.25 4.15 -20.95
CA VAL A 336 7.05 3.07 -20.34
C VAL A 336 8.53 3.13 -20.74
N LYS A 337 8.82 3.34 -22.02
CA LYS A 337 10.20 3.49 -22.54
C LYS A 337 10.94 4.66 -21.88
N MET A 338 10.27 5.80 -21.68
CA MET A 338 10.85 6.96 -21.03
C MET A 338 11.10 6.72 -19.54
N MET A 339 10.21 6.00 -18.86
CA MET A 339 10.36 5.63 -17.45
C MET A 339 11.61 4.76 -17.24
N VAL A 340 11.75 3.66 -17.98
CA VAL A 340 12.86 2.71 -17.78
C VAL A 340 14.23 3.24 -18.21
N CYS A 341 14.27 4.29 -19.03
CA CYS A 341 15.52 4.98 -19.38
C CYS A 341 16.00 6.00 -18.32
N LYS A 342 15.18 6.31 -17.30
CA LYS A 342 15.55 7.27 -16.24
C LYS A 342 16.28 6.57 -15.09
N TRP A 343 17.37 7.20 -14.63
CA TRP A 343 18.09 6.75 -13.44
C TRP A 343 17.25 6.82 -12.16
N ASP A 344 16.33 7.79 -12.08
CA ASP A 344 15.39 7.92 -10.96
C ASP A 344 14.52 6.67 -10.80
N PHE A 345 14.10 6.05 -11.91
CA PHE A 345 13.34 4.80 -11.88
C PHE A 345 14.18 3.65 -11.32
N TRP A 346 15.45 3.52 -11.71
CA TRP A 346 16.30 2.43 -11.22
C TRP A 346 16.69 2.59 -9.76
N LEU A 347 17.01 3.81 -9.29
CA LEU A 347 17.25 4.06 -7.87
C LEU A 347 16.02 3.71 -7.03
N TYR A 348 14.84 4.05 -7.54
CA TYR A 348 13.57 3.71 -6.92
C TYR A 348 13.28 2.20 -6.96
N TYR A 349 13.53 1.54 -8.10
CA TYR A 349 13.40 0.10 -8.26
C TYR A 349 14.31 -0.64 -7.28
N PHE A 350 15.58 -0.26 -7.18
CA PHE A 350 16.55 -0.83 -6.24
C PHE A 350 16.19 -0.57 -4.78
N ALA A 351 15.69 0.62 -4.45
CA ALA A 351 15.23 0.93 -3.09
C ALA A 351 14.08 0.00 -2.65
N TYR A 352 13.11 -0.25 -3.53
CA TYR A 352 12.03 -1.19 -3.24
C TYR A 352 12.53 -2.64 -3.26
N PHE A 353 13.31 -3.04 -4.27
CA PHE A 353 13.88 -4.38 -4.42
C PHE A 353 14.74 -4.81 -3.23
N CYS A 354 15.59 -3.93 -2.71
CA CYS A 354 16.47 -4.23 -1.58
C CYS A 354 15.81 -3.95 -0.22
N GLY A 355 14.73 -3.16 -0.20
CA GLY A 355 14.03 -2.78 1.02
C GLY A 355 12.73 -3.54 1.24
N GLY A 356 11.68 -3.16 0.51
CA GLY A 356 10.34 -3.72 0.68
C GLY A 356 10.21 -5.19 0.27
N THR A 357 10.91 -5.62 -0.80
CA THR A 357 10.84 -7.01 -1.27
C THR A 357 11.45 -7.99 -0.27
N VAL A 358 12.54 -7.62 0.43
CA VAL A 358 13.14 -8.46 1.47
C VAL A 358 12.14 -8.77 2.58
N GLY A 359 11.31 -7.78 2.98
CA GLY A 359 10.26 -7.98 3.98
C GLY A 359 9.16 -8.96 3.52
N LEU A 360 8.81 -8.94 2.23
CA LEU A 360 7.87 -9.92 1.66
C LEU A 360 8.46 -11.34 1.67
N VAL A 361 9.74 -11.49 1.32
CA VAL A 361 10.41 -12.81 1.37
C VAL A 361 10.51 -13.32 2.81
N TYR A 362 10.75 -12.43 3.77
CA TYR A 362 10.66 -12.77 5.20
C TYR A 362 9.27 -13.30 5.56
N SER A 363 8.20 -12.64 5.12
CA SER A 363 6.81 -13.07 5.35
C SER A 363 6.53 -14.46 4.78
N ASN A 364 6.97 -14.73 3.55
CA ASN A 364 6.81 -16.02 2.88
C ASN A 364 7.49 -17.17 3.65
N ASN A 365 8.60 -16.87 4.34
CA ASN A 365 9.37 -17.84 5.12
C ASN A 365 9.05 -17.80 6.63
N LEU A 366 8.12 -16.96 7.08
CA LEU A 366 7.90 -16.68 8.50
C LEU A 366 7.51 -17.94 9.30
N GLY A 367 6.72 -18.83 8.69
CA GLY A 367 6.37 -20.12 9.31
C GLY A 367 7.59 -20.99 9.61
N GLN A 368 8.50 -21.10 8.64
CA GLN A 368 9.74 -21.88 8.77
C GLN A 368 10.73 -21.22 9.75
N ILE A 369 10.84 -19.88 9.69
CA ILE A 369 11.66 -19.11 10.63
C ILE A 369 11.18 -19.36 12.06
N SER A 370 9.88 -19.21 12.30
CA SER A 370 9.26 -19.45 13.60
C SER A 370 9.51 -20.88 14.09
N GLN A 371 9.33 -21.86 13.20
CA GLN A 371 9.51 -23.26 13.55
C GLN A 371 10.96 -23.63 13.86
N SER A 372 11.90 -23.17 13.04
CA SER A 372 13.34 -23.43 13.25
C SER A 372 13.85 -22.89 14.59
N LEU A 373 13.25 -21.81 15.10
CA LEU A 373 13.58 -21.22 16.39
C LEU A 373 12.81 -21.86 17.57
N GLY A 374 11.92 -22.82 17.32
CA GLY A 374 11.13 -23.51 18.34
C GLY A 374 9.84 -22.80 18.75
N PHE A 375 9.36 -21.82 17.96
CA PHE A 375 8.15 -21.03 18.25
C PHE A 375 6.91 -21.49 17.47
N ASN A 376 6.79 -22.77 17.16
CA ASN A 376 5.72 -23.34 16.31
C ASN A 376 4.31 -22.88 16.73
N SER A 377 4.02 -22.88 18.03
CA SER A 377 2.72 -22.48 18.59
C SER A 377 2.39 -20.99 18.39
N GLN A 378 3.39 -20.16 18.12
CA GLN A 378 3.24 -18.71 17.92
C GLN A 378 3.18 -18.33 16.43
N THR A 379 3.31 -19.29 15.50
CA THR A 379 3.37 -19.02 14.05
C THR A 379 2.19 -18.18 13.57
N SER A 380 0.95 -18.61 13.83
CA SER A 380 -0.26 -17.89 13.42
C SER A 380 -0.33 -16.47 14.02
N SER A 381 0.15 -16.30 15.26
CA SER A 381 0.23 -15.00 15.91
C SER A 381 1.25 -14.08 15.23
N LEU A 382 2.44 -14.59 14.89
CA LEU A 382 3.48 -13.85 14.16
C LEU A 382 3.01 -13.45 12.76
N VAL A 383 2.31 -14.33 12.06
CA VAL A 383 1.74 -14.05 10.73
C VAL A 383 0.69 -12.94 10.83
N THR A 384 -0.20 -13.03 11.81
CA THR A 384 -1.19 -11.97 12.10
C THR A 384 -0.52 -10.65 12.44
N LEU A 385 0.55 -10.68 13.25
CA LEU A 385 1.34 -9.50 13.64
C LEU A 385 1.99 -8.84 12.43
N TYR A 386 2.69 -9.61 11.58
CA TYR A 386 3.27 -9.10 10.34
C TYR A 386 2.21 -8.43 9.46
N SER A 387 1.10 -9.14 9.22
CA SER A 387 0.01 -8.70 8.35
C SER A 387 -0.59 -7.39 8.88
N THR A 388 -0.90 -7.32 10.18
CA THR A 388 -1.52 -6.15 10.79
C THR A 388 -0.56 -4.96 10.87
N CYS A 389 0.73 -5.19 11.16
CA CYS A 389 1.74 -4.13 11.07
C CYS A 389 1.89 -3.62 9.62
N SER A 390 1.80 -4.51 8.62
CA SER A 390 1.75 -4.11 7.20
C SER A 390 0.51 -3.28 6.87
N PHE A 391 -0.66 -3.63 7.41
CA PHE A 391 -1.86 -2.79 7.32
C PHE A 391 -1.60 -1.37 7.87
N PHE A 392 -1.05 -1.24 9.07
CA PHE A 392 -0.74 0.06 9.66
C PHE A 392 0.31 0.84 8.84
N GLY A 393 1.34 0.15 8.33
CA GLY A 393 2.34 0.75 7.47
C GLY A 393 1.72 1.34 6.20
N ARG A 394 0.83 0.57 5.56
CA ARG A 394 0.06 1.03 4.40
C ARG A 394 -0.81 2.24 4.73
N LEU A 395 -1.49 2.25 5.89
CA LEU A 395 -2.31 3.37 6.32
C LEU A 395 -1.48 4.65 6.56
N LEU A 396 -0.30 4.51 7.20
CA LEU A 396 0.62 5.62 7.49
C LEU A 396 1.25 6.23 6.23
N SER A 397 1.27 5.52 5.11
CA SER A 397 1.83 6.02 3.83
C SER A 397 1.14 7.26 3.26
N ALA A 398 -0.01 7.63 3.81
CA ALA A 398 -0.77 8.82 3.46
C ALA A 398 -0.34 10.09 4.21
N ALA A 399 0.27 9.95 5.39
CA ALA A 399 0.76 11.07 6.19
C ALA A 399 1.74 12.03 5.48
N PRO A 400 2.57 11.60 4.50
CA PRO A 400 3.51 12.45 3.77
C PRO A 400 2.94 13.64 2.99
N ASP A 401 1.64 13.95 3.02
CA ASP A 401 1.11 15.06 2.21
C ASP A 401 1.63 16.46 2.61
N PHE A 402 2.34 16.59 3.74
CA PHE A 402 3.01 17.82 4.21
C PHE A 402 4.54 17.87 4.02
N LEU A 403 5.19 16.76 3.65
CA LEU A 403 6.67 16.64 3.55
C LEU A 403 7.06 15.70 2.38
N ARG A 404 8.18 15.96 1.69
CA ARG A 404 8.57 15.26 0.44
C ARG A 404 8.43 13.72 0.51
N LYS A 405 7.57 13.13 -0.32
CA LYS A 405 7.18 11.70 -0.30
C LYS A 405 8.36 10.72 -0.40
N THR A 406 9.38 11.05 -1.18
CA THR A 406 10.61 10.25 -1.30
C THR A 406 11.46 10.24 -0.04
N GLY A 407 11.37 11.27 0.80
CA GLY A 407 12.02 11.33 2.12
C GLY A 407 11.35 10.39 3.11
N TRP A 408 10.02 10.39 3.15
CA TRP A 408 9.26 9.43 3.95
C TRP A 408 9.45 7.99 3.49
N PHE A 409 9.59 7.76 2.18
CA PHE A 409 9.95 6.45 1.64
C PHE A 409 11.30 5.95 2.21
N ALA A 410 12.30 6.84 2.34
CA ALA A 410 13.58 6.51 2.96
C ALA A 410 13.46 6.25 4.47
N ILE A 411 12.72 7.09 5.21
CA ILE A 411 12.47 6.91 6.64
C ILE A 411 11.77 5.57 6.90
N ALA A 412 10.78 5.23 6.08
CA ALA A 412 10.04 3.99 6.22
C ALA A 412 10.86 2.73 5.95
N LEU A 413 12.03 2.84 5.31
CA LEU A 413 12.95 1.72 5.10
C LEU A 413 13.88 1.46 6.30
N VAL A 414 14.02 2.40 7.23
CA VAL A 414 14.90 2.30 8.42
C VAL A 414 14.52 1.14 9.37
N PRO A 415 13.24 0.81 9.62
CA PRO A 415 12.89 -0.29 10.54
C PRO A 415 13.42 -1.67 10.10
N THR A 416 13.52 -1.93 8.79
CA THR A 416 13.92 -3.24 8.24
C THR A 416 15.35 -3.67 8.61
N PRO A 417 16.41 -2.86 8.39
CA PRO A 417 17.77 -3.22 8.82
C PRO A 417 17.88 -3.34 10.34
N ILE A 418 17.16 -2.51 11.11
CA ILE A 418 17.13 -2.61 12.58
C ILE A 418 16.54 -3.95 13.02
N ALA A 419 15.45 -4.39 12.38
CA ALA A 419 14.82 -5.67 12.66
C ALA A 419 15.74 -6.85 12.34
N PHE A 420 16.43 -6.84 11.20
CA PHE A 420 17.38 -7.92 10.87
C PHE A 420 18.60 -7.92 11.79
N LEU A 421 19.09 -6.75 12.22
CA LEU A 421 20.13 -6.67 13.24
C LEU A 421 19.65 -7.27 14.56
N LEU A 422 18.43 -6.97 14.99
CA LEU A 422 17.85 -7.52 16.21
C LEU A 422 17.73 -9.06 16.15
N LEU A 423 17.26 -9.62 15.02
CA LEU A 423 17.23 -11.06 14.77
C LEU A 423 18.63 -11.70 14.73
N CYS A 424 19.64 -10.96 14.28
CA CYS A 424 21.02 -11.42 14.31
C CYS A 424 21.60 -11.43 15.73
N LEU A 425 21.12 -10.59 16.64
CA LEU A 425 21.65 -10.44 18.00
C LEU A 425 20.91 -11.31 19.03
N SER A 426 19.58 -11.46 18.92
CA SER A 426 18.75 -12.18 19.88
C SER A 426 17.86 -13.25 19.24
N ASP A 427 17.76 -14.40 19.90
CA ASP A 427 16.92 -15.57 19.58
C ASP A 427 15.63 -15.64 20.42
N SER A 428 15.33 -14.61 21.20
CA SER A 428 14.12 -14.58 22.04
C SER A 428 12.84 -14.43 21.20
N GLY A 429 11.72 -14.99 21.66
CA GLY A 429 10.42 -14.83 21.00
C GLY A 429 9.96 -13.36 20.93
N ALA A 430 10.36 -12.55 21.91
CA ALA A 430 10.12 -11.10 21.91
C ALA A 430 10.89 -10.38 20.80
N SER A 431 12.18 -10.73 20.60
CA SER A 431 12.99 -10.24 19.48
C SER A 431 12.35 -10.57 18.13
N LEU A 432 11.88 -11.82 17.97
CA LEU A 432 11.21 -12.27 16.75
C LEU A 432 9.91 -11.49 16.50
N SER A 433 9.11 -11.25 17.54
CA SER A 433 7.85 -10.51 17.45
C SER A 433 8.08 -9.04 17.09
N ILE A 434 9.00 -8.36 17.78
CA ILE A 434 9.35 -6.95 17.51
C ILE A 434 9.87 -6.81 16.07
N SER A 435 10.80 -7.68 15.67
CA SER A 435 11.36 -7.66 14.31
C SER A 435 10.30 -7.90 13.24
N THR A 436 9.40 -8.86 13.48
CA THR A 436 8.26 -9.15 12.58
C THR A 436 7.35 -7.93 12.42
N GLY A 437 7.05 -7.23 13.51
CA GLY A 437 6.24 -6.01 13.47
C GLY A 437 6.93 -4.87 12.71
N LEU A 438 8.23 -4.66 12.93
CA LEU A 438 9.02 -3.62 12.23
C LEU A 438 9.12 -3.89 10.71
N ILE A 439 9.38 -5.14 10.31
CA ILE A 439 9.45 -5.53 8.90
C ILE A 439 8.06 -5.42 8.25
N GLY A 440 7.00 -5.84 8.94
CA GLY A 440 5.62 -5.66 8.49
C GLY A 440 5.29 -4.18 8.25
N LEU A 441 5.56 -3.32 9.24
CA LEU A 441 5.32 -1.88 9.14
C LEU A 441 6.06 -1.23 7.96
N SER A 442 7.36 -1.53 7.82
CA SER A 442 8.19 -1.00 6.73
C SER A 442 7.70 -1.46 5.36
N SER A 443 7.52 -2.78 5.17
CA SER A 443 7.10 -3.35 3.89
C SER A 443 5.70 -2.86 3.47
N GLY A 444 4.77 -2.73 4.41
CA GLY A 444 3.45 -2.16 4.18
C GLY A 444 3.52 -0.71 3.71
N PHE A 445 4.29 0.13 4.40
CA PHE A 445 4.46 1.54 4.04
C PHE A 445 5.07 1.68 2.64
N VAL A 446 6.13 0.92 2.36
CA VAL A 446 6.82 0.92 1.06
C VAL A 446 5.87 0.52 -0.06
N PHE A 447 5.05 -0.52 0.14
CA PHE A 447 4.08 -1.00 -0.85
C PHE A 447 3.07 0.11 -1.23
N ALA A 448 2.39 0.71 -0.25
CA ALA A 448 1.37 1.72 -0.52
C ALA A 448 1.97 3.05 -1.03
N SER A 449 3.10 3.48 -0.46
CA SER A 449 3.83 4.65 -0.96
C SER A 449 4.29 4.46 -2.39
N ALA A 450 4.65 3.23 -2.77
CA ALA A 450 5.14 2.97 -4.10
C ALA A 450 4.08 3.21 -5.18
N ILE A 451 2.81 2.86 -4.91
CA ILE A 451 1.70 3.14 -5.84
C ILE A 451 1.54 4.66 -6.03
N SER A 452 1.54 5.40 -4.91
CA SER A 452 1.39 6.86 -4.89
C SER A 452 2.52 7.54 -5.66
N ILE A 453 3.78 7.24 -5.30
CA ILE A 453 5.00 7.77 -5.93
C ILE A 453 5.02 7.44 -7.43
N THR A 454 4.66 6.21 -7.82
CA THR A 454 4.63 5.82 -9.23
C THR A 454 3.62 6.65 -10.02
N SER A 455 2.42 6.87 -9.48
CA SER A 455 1.39 7.67 -10.15
C SER A 455 1.74 9.15 -10.26
N GLU A 456 2.54 9.69 -9.33
CA GLU A 456 2.99 11.07 -9.34
C GLU A 456 4.22 11.31 -10.22
N LEU A 457 5.22 10.41 -10.15
CA LEU A 457 6.47 10.56 -10.90
C LEU A 457 6.33 10.18 -12.36
N PHE A 458 5.46 9.22 -12.69
CA PHE A 458 5.38 8.64 -14.04
C PHE A 458 4.02 8.78 -14.72
N GLY A 459 3.08 9.51 -14.11
CA GLY A 459 1.76 9.80 -14.66
C GLY A 459 0.64 8.90 -14.14
N ALA A 460 -0.55 9.47 -14.05
CA ALA A 460 -1.73 8.81 -13.47
C ALA A 460 -2.48 7.96 -14.51
N LYS A 461 -2.37 8.28 -15.81
CA LYS A 461 -3.11 7.58 -16.87
C LYS A 461 -2.62 6.14 -17.06
N SER A 462 -1.30 5.95 -17.06
CA SER A 462 -0.67 4.63 -17.24
C SER A 462 -0.16 4.04 -15.93
N ALA A 463 -0.63 4.55 -14.78
CA ALA A 463 -0.18 4.11 -13.45
C ALA A 463 -0.32 2.60 -13.23
N GLY A 464 -1.37 1.98 -13.78
CA GLY A 464 -1.55 0.52 -13.75
C GLY A 464 -0.40 -0.25 -14.41
N VAL A 465 0.09 0.21 -15.56
CA VAL A 465 1.22 -0.44 -16.25
C VAL A 465 2.53 -0.11 -15.55
N ASN A 466 2.77 1.18 -15.27
CA ASN A 466 4.01 1.67 -14.68
C ASN A 466 4.30 1.03 -13.31
N HIS A 467 3.27 0.92 -12.46
CA HIS A 467 3.43 0.32 -11.13
C HIS A 467 3.65 -1.19 -11.21
N ASN A 468 2.99 -1.88 -12.13
CA ASN A 468 3.23 -3.32 -12.30
C ASN A 468 4.62 -3.64 -12.87
N ILE A 469 5.21 -2.75 -13.67
CA ILE A 469 6.62 -2.87 -14.07
C ILE A 469 7.56 -2.69 -12.87
N LEU A 470 7.25 -1.78 -11.94
CA LEU A 470 8.01 -1.67 -10.70
C LEU A 470 7.88 -2.93 -9.83
N ILE A 471 6.67 -3.49 -9.71
CA ILE A 471 6.38 -4.69 -8.91
C ILE A 471 7.14 -5.93 -9.40
N THR A 472 7.70 -5.94 -10.62
CA THR A 472 8.56 -7.07 -11.06
C THR A 472 9.78 -7.26 -10.16
N ASN A 473 10.11 -6.30 -9.29
CA ASN A 473 11.10 -6.51 -8.25
C ASN A 473 10.73 -7.64 -7.28
N ILE A 474 9.43 -7.89 -7.02
CA ILE A 474 8.94 -8.91 -6.09
C ILE A 474 9.32 -10.31 -6.57
N PRO A 475 8.97 -10.76 -7.79
CA PRO A 475 9.37 -12.09 -8.25
C PRO A 475 10.88 -12.26 -8.37
N VAL A 476 11.60 -11.24 -8.83
CA VAL A 476 13.06 -11.29 -8.90
C VAL A 476 13.67 -11.45 -7.50
N GLY A 477 13.17 -10.71 -6.51
CA GLY A 477 13.66 -10.77 -5.14
C GLY A 477 13.24 -12.04 -4.42
N SER A 478 12.02 -12.51 -4.64
CA SER A 478 11.53 -13.79 -4.11
C SER A 478 12.39 -14.95 -4.60
N LEU A 479 12.75 -14.96 -5.89
CA LEU A 479 13.68 -15.94 -6.44
C LEU A 479 15.06 -15.84 -5.79
N LEU A 480 15.68 -14.65 -5.78
CA LEU A 480 17.07 -14.49 -5.31
C LEU A 480 17.21 -14.67 -3.79
N TYR A 481 16.40 -13.95 -3.01
CA TYR A 481 16.47 -13.95 -1.56
C TYR A 481 15.85 -15.21 -0.96
N GLY A 482 14.81 -15.76 -1.59
CA GLY A 482 14.20 -17.03 -1.19
C GLY A 482 15.13 -18.21 -1.45
N LEU A 483 15.82 -18.24 -2.60
CA LEU A 483 16.85 -19.25 -2.88
C LEU A 483 18.01 -19.14 -1.88
N LEU A 484 18.48 -17.93 -1.58
CA LEU A 484 19.51 -17.72 -0.56
C LEU A 484 19.10 -18.31 0.80
N ALA A 485 17.87 -18.03 1.24
CA ALA A 485 17.34 -18.54 2.50
C ALA A 485 17.23 -20.08 2.48
N ALA A 486 16.75 -20.66 1.38
CA ALA A 486 16.61 -22.10 1.22
C ALA A 486 17.96 -22.83 1.29
N LEU A 487 18.96 -22.35 0.54
CA LEU A 487 20.31 -22.96 0.52
C LEU A 487 20.96 -22.93 1.91
N ILE A 488 20.82 -21.81 2.64
CA ILE A 488 21.33 -21.69 4.02
C ILE A 488 20.59 -22.66 4.95
N TYR A 489 19.27 -22.74 4.85
CA TYR A 489 18.46 -23.64 5.66
C TYR A 489 18.85 -25.11 5.44
N ASP A 490 18.90 -25.55 4.18
CA ASP A 490 19.17 -26.94 3.80
C ASP A 490 20.61 -27.34 4.18
N SER A 491 21.60 -26.46 3.95
CA SER A 491 23.00 -26.74 4.34
C SER A 491 23.19 -26.94 5.85
N ASN A 492 22.38 -26.28 6.68
CA ASN A 492 22.41 -26.46 8.13
C ASN A 492 21.60 -27.68 8.59
N ALA A 493 20.59 -28.12 7.82
CA ALA A 493 19.84 -29.35 8.08
C ALA A 493 20.72 -30.60 7.90
N GLU A 494 21.53 -30.64 6.84
CA GLU A 494 22.42 -31.78 6.56
C GLU A 494 23.50 -31.97 7.64
N SER A 495 24.00 -30.88 8.23
CA SER A 495 25.04 -30.91 9.27
C SER A 495 24.63 -31.65 10.56
N TRP A 496 23.33 -31.83 10.80
CA TRP A 496 22.78 -32.61 11.92
C TRP A 496 22.59 -34.10 11.62
N SER A 497 22.67 -34.50 10.35
CA SER A 497 22.21 -35.82 9.87
C SER A 497 23.28 -36.92 9.83
N SER A 498 24.47 -36.70 10.39
CA SER A 498 25.63 -37.61 10.29
C SER A 498 25.44 -39.02 10.90
N SER A 499 24.25 -39.38 11.38
CA SER A 499 23.98 -40.69 11.98
C SER A 499 22.64 -41.35 11.64
N GLN A 500 21.88 -40.95 10.60
CA GLN A 500 20.68 -41.72 10.22
C GLN A 500 20.24 -41.55 8.75
N ILE A 501 20.06 -42.71 8.10
CA ILE A 501 19.18 -43.05 6.96
C ILE A 501 18.75 -41.86 6.05
N SER A 502 19.30 -41.81 4.83
CA SER A 502 19.20 -40.70 3.87
C SER A 502 17.77 -40.22 3.50
N TRP A 503 16.77 -41.10 3.47
CA TRP A 503 15.39 -40.74 3.09
C TRP A 503 14.58 -40.08 4.21
N LEU A 504 15.00 -40.21 5.47
CA LEU A 504 14.43 -39.45 6.60
C LEU A 504 15.01 -38.03 6.69
N SER A 505 16.22 -37.83 6.16
CA SER A 505 16.90 -36.53 6.14
C SER A 505 16.16 -35.49 5.30
N GLU A 506 15.47 -35.90 4.22
CA GLU A 506 14.71 -34.99 3.34
C GLU A 506 13.39 -34.48 3.97
N MET A 507 12.91 -35.14 5.03
CA MET A 507 11.73 -34.70 5.80
C MET A 507 12.09 -33.96 7.09
N LEU A 508 13.36 -33.95 7.51
CA LEU A 508 13.77 -33.36 8.77
C LEU A 508 13.80 -31.82 8.65
N MET A 509 13.11 -31.13 9.55
CA MET A 509 13.15 -29.66 9.63
C MET A 509 14.48 -29.21 10.27
N CYS A 510 15.12 -28.19 9.69
CA CYS A 510 16.29 -27.56 10.30
C CYS A 510 15.87 -26.86 11.60
N MET A 511 16.52 -27.21 12.71
CA MET A 511 16.26 -26.64 14.03
C MET A 511 17.47 -25.87 14.54
N GLY A 512 17.19 -24.76 15.20
CA GLY A 512 18.16 -23.87 15.81
C GLY A 512 18.44 -22.61 15.00
N ARG A 513 19.07 -21.64 15.68
CA ARG A 513 19.36 -20.31 15.15
C ARG A 513 20.21 -20.32 13.87
N LYS A 514 21.07 -21.32 13.69
CA LYS A 514 21.97 -21.44 12.53
C LYS A 514 21.22 -21.56 11.20
N CYS A 515 19.99 -22.08 11.20
CA CYS A 515 19.17 -22.27 10.00
C CYS A 515 18.85 -20.96 9.26
N TYR A 516 18.79 -19.82 9.97
CA TYR A 516 18.48 -18.51 9.38
C TYR A 516 19.46 -17.40 9.75
N LEU A 517 20.41 -17.63 10.67
CA LEU A 517 21.34 -16.57 11.11
C LEU A 517 22.08 -15.90 9.93
N GLN A 518 22.65 -16.70 9.03
CA GLN A 518 23.34 -16.18 7.86
C GLN A 518 22.40 -15.47 6.89
N THR A 519 21.16 -15.94 6.78
CA THR A 519 20.09 -15.32 5.99
C THR A 519 19.77 -13.94 6.53
N PHE A 520 19.64 -13.78 7.84
CA PHE A 520 19.36 -12.49 8.48
C PHE A 520 20.50 -11.48 8.27
N ILE A 521 21.75 -11.93 8.32
CA ILE A 521 22.92 -11.06 8.04
C ILE A 521 22.84 -10.54 6.61
N TRP A 522 22.65 -11.42 5.62
CA TRP A 522 22.56 -11.02 4.22
C TRP A 522 21.36 -10.11 3.95
N TRP A 523 20.18 -10.45 4.47
CA TRP A 523 18.97 -9.61 4.33
C TRP A 523 19.15 -8.25 5.01
N GLY A 524 19.84 -8.19 6.15
CA GLY A 524 20.25 -6.95 6.80
C GLY A 524 21.15 -6.09 5.89
N CYS A 525 22.21 -6.65 5.32
CA CYS A 525 23.09 -5.94 4.39
C CYS A 525 22.35 -5.43 3.14
N ILE A 526 21.49 -6.26 2.54
CA ILE A 526 20.68 -5.88 1.38
C ILE A 526 19.75 -4.72 1.75
N SER A 527 19.10 -4.76 2.92
CA SER A 527 18.21 -3.68 3.37
C SER A 527 18.93 -2.35 3.57
N MET A 528 20.20 -2.36 4.00
CA MET A 528 21.04 -1.15 4.08
C MET A 528 21.34 -0.56 2.70
N VAL A 529 21.54 -1.40 1.67
CA VAL A 529 21.67 -0.93 0.27
C VAL A 529 20.37 -0.29 -0.20
N GLY A 530 19.22 -0.85 0.16
CA GLY A 530 17.91 -0.27 -0.13
C GLY A 530 17.73 1.11 0.49
N LEU A 531 18.11 1.27 1.76
CA LEU A 531 18.10 2.55 2.46
C LEU A 531 19.01 3.59 1.79
N GLY A 532 20.23 3.19 1.42
CA GLY A 532 21.18 4.06 0.70
C GLY A 532 20.63 4.52 -0.66
N SER A 533 20.07 3.60 -1.45
CA SER A 533 19.44 3.92 -2.75
C SER A 533 18.25 4.87 -2.58
N SER A 534 17.43 4.65 -1.56
CA SER A 534 16.30 5.53 -1.26
C SER A 534 16.73 6.93 -0.83
N PHE A 535 17.79 7.05 -0.04
CA PHE A 535 18.34 8.34 0.36
C PHE A 535 18.89 9.12 -0.85
N LEU A 536 19.58 8.44 -1.76
CA LEU A 536 20.04 9.03 -3.02
C LEU A 536 18.86 9.49 -3.89
N LEU A 537 17.79 8.70 -3.99
CA LEU A 537 16.57 9.08 -4.69
C LEU A 537 15.93 10.34 -4.07
N PHE A 538 15.87 10.43 -2.74
CA PHE A 538 15.39 11.62 -2.04
C PHE A 538 16.22 12.86 -2.38
N LEU A 539 17.56 12.77 -2.31
CA LEU A 539 18.44 13.89 -2.65
C LEU A 539 18.24 14.36 -4.09
N ARG A 540 18.05 13.42 -5.01
CA ARG A 540 17.87 13.71 -6.43
C ARG A 540 16.48 14.25 -6.76
N THR A 541 15.42 13.78 -6.10
CA THR A 541 14.06 14.27 -6.37
C THR A 541 13.70 15.53 -5.57
N ARG A 542 14.55 15.92 -4.59
CA ARG A 542 14.38 17.11 -3.75
C ARG A 542 14.00 18.37 -4.53
N MET A 543 14.78 18.72 -5.54
CA MET A 543 14.55 19.96 -6.32
C MET A 543 13.25 19.95 -7.11
N ALA A 544 12.81 18.78 -7.58
CA ALA A 544 11.55 18.62 -8.30
C ALA A 544 10.35 18.80 -7.36
N TYR A 545 10.40 18.17 -6.17
CA TYR A 545 9.36 18.35 -5.14
C TYR A 545 9.32 19.79 -4.62
N ASP A 546 10.47 20.46 -4.47
CA ASP A 546 10.52 21.88 -4.04
C ASP A 546 9.93 22.83 -5.06
N SER A 547 10.14 22.56 -6.34
CA SER A 547 9.56 23.34 -7.43
C SER A 547 8.05 23.10 -7.53
N PHE A 548 7.60 21.85 -7.35
CA PHE A 548 6.18 21.49 -7.31
C PHE A 548 5.44 22.15 -6.12
N ALA A 549 6.04 22.12 -4.93
CA ALA A 549 5.45 22.75 -3.74
C ALA A 549 5.30 24.27 -3.91
N ARG A 550 6.32 24.95 -4.47
CA ARG A 550 6.26 26.39 -4.75
C ARG A 550 5.20 26.76 -5.78
N ASN A 551 5.11 25.99 -6.87
CA ASN A 551 4.08 26.23 -7.89
C ASN A 551 2.66 26.04 -7.33
N ARG A 552 2.47 25.10 -6.40
CA ARG A 552 1.19 24.89 -5.75
C ARG A 552 0.79 26.06 -4.85
N SER A 553 1.71 26.61 -4.05
CA SER A 553 1.42 27.77 -3.20
C SER A 553 1.07 29.03 -4.00
N ILE A 554 1.58 29.16 -5.23
CA ILE A 554 1.28 30.29 -6.13
C ILE A 554 -0.13 30.16 -6.74
N ILE A 555 -0.64 28.93 -6.92
CA ILE A 555 -1.98 28.67 -7.48
C ILE A 555 -3.07 28.78 -6.39
N GLU A 556 -2.72 28.59 -5.13
CA GLU A 556 -3.63 28.69 -3.98
C GLU A 556 -3.74 30.13 -3.41
N GLN A 557 -2.90 31.06 -3.87
CA GLN A 557 -2.99 32.52 -3.64
C GLN A 557 -3.73 33.19 -4.80
#